data_AF-A0A965YMB5-F1
#
_entry.id   AF-A0A965YMB5-F1
#
_cell.length_a   1.000
_cell.length_b   1.000
_cell.length_c   1.000
_cell.angle_alpha   90.00
_cell.angle_beta   90.00
_cell.angle_gamma   90.00
#
_symmetry.space_group_name_H-M   'P 1'
#
loop_
_entity.id
_entity.type
_entity.pdbx_description
1 polymer ?
#
loop_
_entity_poly.entity_id
_entity_poly.type
_entity_poly.pdbx_seq_one_letter_code
_entity_poly.pdbx_strand_id
1 'polypeptide(L)'
;MARKEKKPVHRVQMTEGKRNIIHQLLEEYDIETAEDIQDALKDLLGGTIKEMMEAEMDDHLGYGKSERSDSDDYRNGYKSKRVNSSYGSMDIDVPQDRKSTFEPQVVKKRQKDISDIDQKIISMYAKGMTTRQISETMEDIYGFEASEGFISD
;
A
#
# COMPACT_ATOMS: atom_id res chain seq x y z
N MET A 1 -28.00 -10.97 16.65
CA MET A 1 -27.05 -10.11 15.91
C MET A 1 -26.09 -9.49 16.92
N ALA A 2 -24.81 -9.80 16.86
CA ALA A 2 -23.83 -9.23 17.78
C ALA A 2 -23.64 -7.73 17.48
N ARG A 3 -23.80 -6.89 18.50
CA ARG A 3 -23.63 -5.44 18.40
C ARG A 3 -22.14 -5.17 18.24
N LYS A 4 -21.68 -4.77 17.05
CA LYS A 4 -20.28 -4.39 16.81
C LYS A 4 -19.89 -3.31 17.82
N GLU A 5 -18.83 -3.56 18.59
CA GLU A 5 -18.25 -2.53 19.45
C GLU A 5 -17.78 -1.36 18.57
N LYS A 6 -18.11 -0.13 18.98
CA LYS A 6 -17.64 1.06 18.26
C LYS A 6 -16.12 1.08 18.34
N LYS A 7 -15.43 1.24 17.20
CA LYS A 7 -13.98 1.49 17.19
C LYS A 7 -13.69 2.66 18.15
N PRO A 8 -12.68 2.55 19.03
CA PRO A 8 -12.34 3.62 19.94
C PRO A 8 -11.97 4.87 19.13
N VAL A 9 -12.52 6.03 19.52
CA VAL A 9 -12.16 7.30 18.88
C VAL A 9 -10.70 7.59 19.21
N HIS A 10 -9.85 7.61 18.18
CA HIS A 10 -8.46 7.99 18.35
C HIS A 10 -8.37 9.48 18.67
N ARG A 11 -7.81 9.83 19.83
CA ARG A 11 -7.53 11.23 20.20
C ARG A 11 -6.14 11.59 19.74
N VAL A 12 -6.05 12.55 18.84
CA VAL A 12 -4.77 13.04 18.31
C VAL A 12 -3.96 13.65 19.45
N GLN A 13 -2.80 13.07 19.72
CA GLN A 13 -1.77 13.66 20.59
C GLN A 13 -0.65 14.21 19.73
N MET A 14 -0.46 15.52 19.81
CA MET A 14 0.53 16.24 19.03
C MET A 14 1.83 16.37 19.82
N THR A 15 2.86 15.66 19.39
CA THR A 15 4.23 15.81 19.88
C THR A 15 5.00 16.74 18.94
N GLU A 16 6.12 17.30 19.40
CA GLU A 16 6.98 18.15 18.57
C GLU A 16 7.48 17.42 17.32
N GLY A 17 7.90 16.16 17.45
CA GLY A 17 8.28 15.33 16.30
C GLY A 17 7.14 15.14 15.29
N LYS A 18 5.90 14.93 15.74
CA LYS A 18 4.74 14.84 14.84
C LYS A 18 4.45 16.16 14.13
N ARG A 19 4.63 17.30 14.81
CA ARG A 19 4.50 18.63 14.16
C ARG A 19 5.53 18.78 13.06
N ASN A 20 6.78 18.40 13.31
CA ASN A 20 7.85 18.51 12.32
C ASN A 20 7.56 17.67 11.07
N ILE A 21 7.10 16.42 11.26
CA ILE A 21 6.70 15.55 10.13
C ILE A 21 5.54 16.16 9.35
N ILE A 22 4.52 16.70 10.04
CA ILE A 22 3.38 17.36 9.37
C ILE A 22 3.85 18.59 8.58
N HIS A 23 4.71 19.43 9.16
CA HIS A 23 5.23 20.61 8.45
C HIS A 23 6.04 20.22 7.21
N GLN A 24 6.93 19.23 7.32
CA GLN A 24 7.67 18.71 6.17
C GLN A 24 6.75 18.15 5.08
N LEU A 25 5.70 17.43 5.48
CA LEU A 25 4.73 16.89 4.53
C LEU A 25 3.91 17.98 3.83
N LEU A 26 3.50 19.03 4.56
CA LEU A 26 2.79 20.17 3.98
C LEU A 26 3.66 20.97 3.00
N GLU A 27 4.95 21.14 3.29
CA GLU A 27 5.90 21.86 2.45
C GLU A 27 6.33 21.04 1.22
N GLU A 28 6.66 19.75 1.38
CA GLU A 28 7.17 18.91 0.28
C GLU A 28 6.11 18.64 -0.79
N TYR A 29 4.84 18.52 -0.37
CA TYR A 29 3.72 18.20 -1.26
C TYR A 29 2.84 19.42 -1.61
N ASP A 30 3.25 20.63 -1.23
CA ASP A 30 2.51 21.88 -1.48
C ASP A 30 1.00 21.77 -1.14
N ILE A 31 0.68 21.26 0.06
CA ILE A 31 -0.68 20.88 0.43
C ILE A 31 -1.51 22.11 0.82
N GLU A 32 -2.58 22.38 0.07
CA GLU A 32 -3.52 23.48 0.36
C GLU A 32 -4.92 22.99 0.76
N THR A 33 -5.32 21.80 0.29
CA THR A 33 -6.66 21.24 0.47
C THR A 33 -6.66 19.85 1.10
N ALA A 34 -7.85 19.39 1.49
CA ALA A 34 -8.01 18.03 2.01
C ALA A 34 -7.80 16.94 0.94
N GLU A 35 -7.97 17.28 -0.34
CA GLU A 35 -7.73 16.37 -1.47
C GLU A 35 -6.22 16.18 -1.68
N ASP A 36 -5.44 17.28 -1.63
CA ASP A 36 -3.98 17.24 -1.73
C ASP A 36 -3.36 16.38 -0.61
N ILE A 37 -3.95 16.38 0.59
CA ILE A 37 -3.54 15.48 1.67
C ILE A 37 -3.71 14.01 1.27
N GLN A 38 -4.80 13.64 0.60
CA GLN A 38 -5.05 12.25 0.23
C GLN A 38 -4.06 11.78 -0.84
N ASP A 39 -3.76 12.63 -1.83
CA ASP A 39 -2.78 12.34 -2.86
C ASP A 39 -1.36 12.26 -2.29
N ALA A 40 -0.98 13.18 -1.39
CA ALA A 40 0.29 13.12 -0.67
C ALA A 40 0.42 11.83 0.16
N LEU A 41 -0.63 11.42 0.86
CA LEU A 41 -0.62 10.16 1.63
C LEU A 41 -0.52 8.93 0.73
N LYS A 42 -1.13 8.96 -0.46
CA LYS A 42 -1.03 7.89 -1.44
C LYS A 42 0.39 7.74 -1.98
N ASP A 43 1.04 8.85 -2.33
CA ASP A 43 2.43 8.85 -2.78
C ASP A 43 3.39 8.45 -1.65
N LEU A 44 3.23 9.03 -0.46
CA LEU A 44 4.02 8.68 0.72
C LEU A 44 3.92 7.19 1.06
N LEU A 45 2.73 6.60 0.95
CA LEU A 45 2.53 5.16 1.16
C LEU A 45 3.31 4.34 0.13
N GLY A 46 3.21 4.70 -1.16
CA GLY A 46 3.94 4.04 -2.24
C GLY A 46 5.46 4.14 -2.06
N GLY A 47 5.95 5.34 -1.73
CA GLY A 47 7.36 5.60 -1.42
C GLY A 47 7.84 4.80 -0.20
N THR A 48 7.07 4.77 0.87
CA THR A 48 7.40 3.99 2.08
C THR A 48 7.50 2.50 1.76
N ILE A 49 6.54 1.96 1.01
CA ILE A 49 6.56 0.55 0.58
C ILE A 49 7.80 0.26 -0.27
N LYS A 50 8.17 1.16 -1.18
CA LYS A 50 9.36 1.04 -2.01
C LYS A 50 10.62 1.01 -1.15
N GLU A 51 10.80 1.95 -0.22
CA GLU A 51 11.96 1.99 0.67
C GLU A 51 12.05 0.75 1.56
N MET A 52 10.93 0.24 2.05
CA MET A 52 10.91 -1.02 2.80
C MET A 52 11.37 -2.21 1.94
N MET A 53 10.93 -2.29 0.68
CA MET A 53 11.39 -3.36 -0.23
C MET A 53 12.85 -3.18 -0.65
N GLU A 54 13.35 -1.95 -0.73
CA GLU A 54 14.77 -1.67 -0.98
C GLU A 54 15.64 -2.19 0.17
N ALA A 55 15.20 -1.98 1.41
CA ALA A 55 15.83 -2.54 2.59
C ALA A 55 15.77 -4.08 2.62
N GLU A 56 14.61 -4.67 2.28
CA GLU A 56 14.51 -6.14 2.11
C GLU A 56 15.49 -6.67 1.06
N MET A 57 15.72 -5.92 -0.02
CA MET A 57 16.67 -6.30 -1.06
C MET A 57 18.13 -6.19 -0.60
N ASP A 58 18.47 -5.15 0.18
CA ASP A 58 19.79 -5.04 0.80
C ASP A 58 20.06 -6.23 1.72
N ASP A 59 19.08 -6.61 2.55
CA ASP A 59 19.16 -7.78 3.43
C ASP A 59 19.26 -9.10 2.63
N HIS A 60 18.47 -9.24 1.55
CA HIS A 60 18.47 -10.43 0.69
C HIS A 60 19.81 -10.66 0.00
N LEU A 61 20.43 -9.58 -0.50
CA LEU A 61 21.72 -9.66 -1.20
C LEU A 61 22.92 -9.61 -0.24
N GLY A 62 22.72 -9.10 0.97
CA GLY A 62 23.75 -8.91 1.99
C GLY A 62 24.66 -7.71 1.76
N TYR A 63 24.25 -6.76 0.91
CA TYR A 63 25.02 -5.55 0.62
C TYR A 63 24.13 -4.41 0.10
N GLY A 64 24.57 -3.18 0.32
CA GLY A 64 23.85 -1.96 -0.06
C GLY A 64 23.81 -1.70 -1.56
N LYS A 65 22.85 -0.91 -2.02
CA LYS A 65 22.82 -0.43 -3.41
C LYS A 65 24.14 0.26 -3.80
N SER A 66 24.75 -0.23 -4.89
CA SER A 66 26.05 0.23 -5.43
C SER A 66 27.26 -0.06 -4.54
N GLU A 67 27.10 -0.82 -3.46
CA GLU A 67 28.23 -1.32 -2.67
C GLU A 67 28.96 -2.44 -3.44
N ARG A 68 30.29 -2.48 -3.32
CA ARG A 68 31.07 -3.57 -3.91
C ARG A 68 30.86 -4.82 -3.06
N SER A 69 30.51 -5.92 -3.71
CA SER A 69 30.30 -7.21 -3.06
C SER A 69 30.88 -8.31 -3.94
N ASP A 70 31.34 -9.39 -3.30
CA ASP A 70 31.74 -10.63 -3.96
C ASP A 70 30.53 -11.58 -4.18
N SER A 71 29.30 -11.08 -3.96
CA SER A 71 28.08 -11.84 -4.21
C SER A 71 27.94 -12.25 -5.67
N ASP A 72 27.56 -13.51 -5.90
CA ASP A 72 27.28 -14.04 -7.24
C ASP A 72 25.93 -13.54 -7.81
N ASP A 73 25.14 -12.80 -7.03
CA ASP A 73 23.85 -12.22 -7.44
C ASP A 73 23.88 -10.69 -7.27
N TYR A 74 23.03 -10.01 -8.05
CA TYR A 74 23.04 -8.56 -8.12
C TYR A 74 21.70 -7.96 -8.48
N ARG A 75 21.49 -6.72 -8.04
CA ARG A 75 20.31 -5.90 -8.37
C ARG A 75 20.19 -5.76 -9.90
N ASN A 76 19.00 -6.02 -10.43
CA ASN A 76 18.70 -6.05 -11.87
C ASN A 76 17.49 -5.16 -12.19
N GLY A 77 17.52 -3.93 -11.68
CA GLY A 77 16.48 -2.92 -11.91
C GLY A 77 15.22 -3.14 -11.08
N TYR A 78 14.10 -2.63 -11.60
CA TYR A 78 12.80 -2.64 -10.94
C TYR A 78 11.72 -3.16 -11.87
N LYS A 79 10.69 -3.73 -11.27
CA LYS A 79 9.44 -4.09 -11.94
C LYS A 79 8.30 -3.25 -11.39
N SER A 80 7.65 -2.50 -12.28
CA SER A 80 6.46 -1.76 -11.93
C SER A 80 5.30 -2.71 -11.62
N LYS A 81 4.56 -2.41 -10.55
CA LYS A 81 3.44 -3.20 -10.05
C LYS A 81 2.36 -2.27 -9.53
N ARG A 82 1.14 -2.43 -10.06
CA ARG A 82 -0.05 -1.77 -9.52
C ARG A 82 -0.54 -2.46 -8.26
N VAL A 83 -0.79 -1.67 -7.23
CA VAL A 83 -1.30 -2.12 -5.92
C VAL A 83 -2.48 -1.26 -5.49
N ASN A 84 -3.52 -1.91 -4.97
CA ASN A 84 -4.73 -1.30 -4.47
C ASN A 84 -4.62 -1.12 -2.95
N SER A 85 -4.85 0.12 -2.48
CA SER A 85 -4.82 0.47 -1.07
C SER A 85 -6.14 1.13 -0.64
N SER A 86 -6.26 1.44 0.65
CA SER A 86 -7.38 2.24 1.16
C SER A 86 -7.43 3.67 0.60
N TYR A 87 -6.31 4.17 0.06
CA TYR A 87 -6.21 5.47 -0.61
C TYR A 87 -6.31 5.35 -2.14
N GLY A 88 -6.71 4.17 -2.63
CA GLY A 88 -6.86 3.86 -4.05
C GLY A 88 -5.65 3.17 -4.68
N SER A 89 -5.68 3.08 -6.01
CA SER A 89 -4.65 2.38 -6.82
C SER A 89 -3.39 3.22 -6.98
N MET A 90 -2.24 2.65 -6.70
CA MET A 90 -0.93 3.26 -6.96
C MET A 90 -0.02 2.29 -7.70
N ASP A 91 0.92 2.83 -8.48
CA ASP A 91 1.96 2.06 -9.15
C ASP A 91 3.25 2.16 -8.30
N ILE A 92 3.82 1.01 -7.92
CA ILE A 92 5.07 0.92 -7.15
C ILE A 92 6.15 0.18 -7.95
N ASP A 93 7.40 0.55 -7.70
CA ASP A 93 8.56 -0.11 -8.30
C ASP A 93 9.13 -1.14 -7.31
N VAL A 94 9.08 -2.42 -7.71
CA VAL A 94 9.59 -3.53 -6.89
C VAL A 94 11.02 -3.85 -7.34
N PRO A 95 12.02 -3.84 -6.44
CA PRO A 95 13.40 -4.18 -6.79
C PRO A 95 13.51 -5.66 -7.22
N GLN A 96 14.44 -5.95 -8.13
CA GLN A 96 14.68 -7.29 -8.63
C GLN A 96 16.16 -7.68 -8.49
N ASP A 97 16.40 -8.96 -8.24
CA ASP A 97 17.72 -9.59 -8.31
C ASP A 97 17.91 -10.30 -9.67
N ARG A 98 19.16 -10.56 -10.05
CA ARG A 98 19.48 -11.18 -11.34
C ARG A 98 19.04 -12.63 -11.39
N LYS A 99 19.19 -13.37 -10.29
CA LYS A 99 18.78 -14.78 -10.21
C LYS A 99 17.29 -14.98 -9.95
N SER A 100 16.51 -13.90 -9.76
CA SER A 100 15.06 -13.95 -9.50
C SER A 100 14.67 -14.76 -8.25
N THR A 101 15.58 -14.82 -7.28
CA THR A 101 15.44 -15.49 -5.98
C THR A 101 14.83 -14.60 -4.91
N PHE A 102 14.78 -13.27 -5.11
CA PHE A 102 14.21 -12.34 -4.14
C PHE A 102 12.70 -12.59 -3.94
N GLU A 103 12.26 -12.68 -2.68
CA GLU A 103 10.87 -12.84 -2.28
C GLU A 103 10.43 -11.73 -1.32
N PRO A 104 9.84 -10.63 -1.83
CA PRO A 104 9.45 -9.49 -0.99
C PRO A 104 8.36 -9.89 0.01
N GLN A 105 8.47 -9.38 1.24
CA GLN A 105 7.53 -9.68 2.33
C GLN A 105 6.53 -8.54 2.55
N VAL A 106 6.95 -7.27 2.39
CA VAL A 106 6.08 -6.08 2.50
C VAL A 106 4.91 -6.17 1.53
N VAL A 107 5.19 -6.43 0.24
CA VAL A 107 4.16 -6.72 -0.76
C VAL A 107 4.53 -7.98 -1.53
N LYS A 108 3.88 -9.10 -1.20
CA LYS A 108 4.22 -10.41 -1.74
C LYS A 108 4.11 -10.47 -3.25
N LYS A 109 4.83 -11.43 -3.86
CA LYS A 109 4.69 -11.72 -5.30
C LYS A 109 3.22 -11.96 -5.63
N ARG A 110 2.73 -11.28 -6.69
CA ARG A 110 1.34 -11.32 -7.19
C ARG A 110 0.27 -10.73 -6.27
N GLN A 111 0.57 -10.38 -5.02
CA GLN A 111 -0.37 -9.67 -4.15
C GLN A 111 -0.66 -8.28 -4.73
N LYS A 112 -1.89 -8.04 -5.19
CA LYS A 112 -2.31 -6.74 -5.74
C LYS A 112 -3.08 -5.88 -4.76
N ASP A 113 -3.59 -6.48 -3.68
CA ASP A 113 -4.36 -5.80 -2.66
C ASP A 113 -3.56 -5.75 -1.35
N ILE A 114 -3.39 -4.55 -0.79
CA ILE A 114 -2.79 -4.31 0.53
C ILE A 114 -3.79 -3.66 1.49
N SER A 115 -5.04 -3.58 1.10
CA SER A 115 -6.10 -2.95 1.86
C SER A 115 -6.85 -3.97 2.71
N ASP A 116 -7.36 -3.54 3.87
CA ASP A 116 -8.23 -4.37 4.71
C ASP A 116 -9.67 -4.46 4.15
N ILE A 117 -9.84 -4.51 2.82
CA ILE A 117 -11.17 -4.46 2.20
C ILE A 117 -11.89 -5.80 2.27
N ASP A 118 -11.18 -6.92 2.40
CA ASP A 118 -11.78 -8.26 2.36
C ASP A 118 -12.88 -8.39 3.41
N GLN A 119 -12.62 -7.89 4.64
CA GLN A 119 -13.62 -7.88 5.71
C GLN A 119 -14.83 -7.00 5.39
N LYS A 120 -14.64 -5.93 4.61
CA LYS A 120 -15.72 -5.04 4.18
C LYS A 120 -16.54 -5.71 3.07
N ILE A 121 -15.89 -6.37 2.11
CA ILE A 121 -16.54 -7.17 1.06
C ILE A 121 -17.39 -8.28 1.68
N ILE A 122 -16.82 -9.08 2.58
CA ILE A 122 -17.56 -10.14 3.29
C ILE A 122 -18.77 -9.56 4.03
N SER A 123 -18.60 -8.39 4.67
CA SER A 123 -19.71 -7.72 5.35
C SER A 123 -20.79 -7.21 4.40
N MET A 124 -20.44 -6.80 3.17
CA MET A 124 -21.40 -6.35 2.16
C MET A 124 -22.17 -7.54 1.59
N TYR A 125 -21.47 -8.63 1.31
CA TYR A 125 -22.08 -9.89 0.88
C TYR A 125 -23.04 -10.43 1.96
N ALA A 126 -22.62 -10.43 3.23
CA ALA A 126 -23.46 -10.83 4.36
C ALA A 126 -24.70 -9.92 4.57
N LYS A 127 -24.66 -8.69 4.07
CA LYS A 127 -25.81 -7.76 4.07
C LYS A 127 -26.74 -7.94 2.87
N GLY A 128 -26.46 -8.90 1.99
CA GLY A 128 -27.28 -9.23 0.83
C GLY A 128 -27.02 -8.34 -0.40
N MET A 129 -25.89 -7.61 -0.43
CA MET A 129 -25.48 -6.91 -1.65
C MET A 129 -25.00 -7.93 -2.69
N THR A 130 -25.34 -7.70 -3.96
CA THR A 130 -24.84 -8.54 -5.06
C THR A 130 -23.38 -8.24 -5.35
N THR A 131 -22.67 -9.18 -5.98
CA THR A 131 -21.29 -8.98 -6.45
C THR A 131 -21.13 -7.71 -7.29
N ARG A 132 -22.09 -7.44 -8.18
CA ARG A 132 -22.10 -6.21 -8.98
C ARG A 132 -22.26 -4.93 -8.15
N GLN A 133 -23.17 -4.92 -7.18
CA GLN A 133 -23.35 -3.76 -6.28
C GLN A 133 -22.11 -3.52 -5.43
N ILE A 134 -21.46 -4.60 -4.98
CA ILE A 134 -20.21 -4.52 -4.24
C ILE A 134 -19.12 -3.94 -5.14
N SER A 135 -18.98 -4.41 -6.39
CA SER A 135 -18.03 -3.86 -7.36
C SER A 135 -18.24 -2.36 -7.59
N GLU A 136 -19.47 -1.93 -7.86
CA GLU A 136 -19.83 -0.51 -8.05
C GLU A 136 -19.46 0.31 -6.80
N THR A 137 -19.79 -0.20 -5.60
CA THR A 137 -19.46 0.49 -4.33
C THR A 137 -17.96 0.59 -4.09
N MET A 138 -17.20 -0.44 -4.50
CA MET A 138 -15.75 -0.45 -4.35
C MET A 138 -15.07 0.55 -5.30
N GLU A 139 -15.56 0.63 -6.53
CA GLU A 139 -15.11 1.62 -7.51
C GLU A 139 -15.42 3.05 -7.05
N ASP A 140 -16.62 3.29 -6.55
CA ASP A 140 -17.04 4.62 -6.08
C ASP A 140 -16.25 5.12 -4.86
N ILE A 141 -15.93 4.22 -3.90
CA ILE A 141 -15.28 4.61 -2.64
C ILE A 141 -13.76 4.59 -2.74
N TYR A 142 -13.20 3.60 -3.43
CA TYR A 142 -11.75 3.38 -3.46
C TYR A 142 -11.11 3.66 -4.83
N GLY A 143 -11.90 3.96 -5.86
CA GLY A 143 -11.38 4.33 -7.18
C GLY A 143 -10.70 3.18 -7.93
N PHE A 144 -11.06 1.93 -7.63
CA PHE A 144 -10.57 0.77 -8.38
C PHE A 144 -11.66 -0.27 -8.60
N GLU A 145 -11.59 -0.91 -9.77
CA GLU A 145 -12.53 -1.95 -10.17
C GLU A 145 -12.25 -3.25 -9.40
N ALA A 146 -13.23 -3.70 -8.62
CA ALA A 146 -13.22 -4.98 -7.93
C ALA A 146 -14.07 -5.99 -8.70
N SER A 147 -13.45 -6.73 -9.62
CA SER A 147 -14.16 -7.69 -10.48
C SER A 147 -15.01 -8.69 -9.67
N GLU A 148 -16.08 -9.22 -10.26
CA GLU A 148 -16.91 -10.24 -9.59
C GLU A 148 -16.12 -11.47 -9.17
N GLY A 149 -15.11 -11.86 -9.96
CA GLY A 149 -14.19 -12.95 -9.62
C GLY A 149 -13.37 -12.65 -8.37
N PHE A 150 -12.89 -11.41 -8.22
CA PHE A 150 -12.18 -10.96 -7.01
C PHE A 150 -13.08 -10.95 -5.76
N ILE A 151 -14.36 -10.63 -5.91
CA ILE A 151 -15.34 -10.63 -4.81
C ILE A 151 -15.72 -12.06 -4.39
N SER A 152 -15.61 -13.02 -5.32
CA SER A 152 -16.05 -14.40 -5.14
C SER A 152 -14.93 -15.36 -4.73
N ASP A 153 -13.67 -14.95 -4.84
CA ASP A 153 -12.46 -15.67 -4.41
C ASP A 153 -12.25 -15.56 -2.89
#